data_AF-X0RIN9-F1
#
_entry.id   AF-X0RIN9-F1
#
_cell.length_a   1.000
_cell.length_b   1.000
_cell.length_c   1.000
_cell.angle_alpha   90.00
_cell.angle_beta   90.00
_cell.angle_gamma   90.00
#
_symmetry.space_group_name_H-M   'P 1'
#
loop_
_entity.id
_entity.type
_entity.pdbx_description
1 polymer ?
#
loop_
_entity_poly.entity_id
_entity_poly.type
_entity_poly.pdbx_seq_one_letter_code
_entity_poly.pdbx_strand_id
1 'polypeptide(L)'
;MCKKKVVSLLLVYLVAGSFLTPSVFGVEVVETLTCDDVDPDTREPLGTASVFLTNVNDVFAWVSISGIQTGQTLRFIWSSPGGVIFSDNEVALTTTNTNY
;
A
#
# COMPACT_ATOMS: atom_id res chain seq x y z
N MET A 1 13.69 19.72 37.98
CA MET A 1 15.01 20.12 37.42
C MET A 1 15.95 18.92 37.48
N CYS A 2 16.25 18.31 36.33
CA CYS A 2 17.24 17.25 36.21
C CYS A 2 18.12 17.60 35.00
N LYS A 3 19.40 17.91 35.23
CA LYS A 3 20.40 18.21 34.21
C LYS A 3 21.44 17.09 34.20
N LYS A 4 21.61 16.41 33.06
CA LYS A 4 22.78 15.61 32.64
C LYS A 4 22.36 14.87 31.35
N LYS A 5 23.11 14.79 30.26
CA LYS A 5 24.35 15.39 29.76
C LYS A 5 24.21 15.21 28.24
N VAL A 6 24.31 16.28 27.45
CA VAL A 6 24.25 16.18 25.99
C VAL A 6 25.56 15.58 25.52
N VAL A 7 25.54 14.31 25.09
CA VAL A 7 26.64 13.70 24.35
C VAL A 7 26.40 14.04 22.88
N SER A 8 27.06 15.10 22.42
CA SER A 8 27.05 15.50 21.01
C SER A 8 28.05 14.63 20.26
N LEU A 9 27.57 13.58 19.60
CA LEU A 9 28.38 12.78 18.68
C LEU A 9 28.25 13.40 17.29
N LEU A 10 29.16 14.31 16.96
CA LEU A 10 29.24 14.93 15.64
C LEU A 10 29.90 13.94 14.66
N LEU A 11 29.08 13.13 13.98
CA LEU A 11 29.57 12.26 12.91
C LEU A 11 29.59 13.07 11.60
N VAL A 12 30.71 13.74 11.33
CA VAL A 12 30.94 14.44 10.06
C VAL A 12 31.40 13.41 9.03
N TYR A 13 30.45 12.89 8.24
CA TYR A 13 30.78 12.24 6.98
C TYR A 13 30.72 13.27 5.86
N LEU A 14 31.90 13.81 5.55
CA LEU A 14 32.14 14.63 4.37
C LEU A 14 32.35 13.67 3.20
N VAL A 15 31.26 13.18 2.60
CA VAL A 15 31.32 12.53 1.29
C VAL A 15 31.06 13.61 0.25
N ALA A 16 32.14 14.26 -0.18
CA ALA A 16 32.15 14.98 -1.44
C ALA A 16 31.99 13.94 -2.56
N GLY A 17 30.77 13.79 -3.07
CA GLY A 17 30.50 12.82 -4.13
C GLY A 17 29.03 12.80 -4.50
N SER A 18 28.67 13.69 -5.42
CA SER A 18 27.50 13.58 -6.30
C SER A 18 26.14 13.63 -5.60
N PHE A 19 25.34 14.62 -5.98
CA PHE A 19 23.89 14.62 -5.81
C PHE A 19 23.28 13.45 -6.61
N LEU A 20 23.42 12.23 -6.10
CA LEU A 20 22.42 11.20 -6.36
C LEU A 20 21.38 11.44 -5.28
N THR A 21 20.35 12.21 -5.60
CA THR A 21 19.06 11.99 -4.93
C THR A 21 18.84 10.48 -5.00
N PRO A 22 18.69 9.75 -3.88
CA PRO A 22 18.12 8.42 -4.00
C PRO A 22 16.80 8.67 -4.71
N SER A 23 16.66 8.22 -5.95
CA SER A 23 15.35 8.04 -6.54
C SER A 23 14.68 7.07 -5.60
N VAL A 24 13.88 7.60 -4.68
CA VAL A 24 13.03 6.80 -3.82
C VAL A 24 11.99 6.22 -4.77
N PHE A 25 12.33 5.11 -5.41
CA PHE A 25 11.37 4.24 -6.06
C PHE A 25 10.61 3.56 -4.92
N GLY A 26 9.68 4.30 -4.32
CA GLY A 26 8.78 3.81 -3.30
C GLY A 26 7.46 3.50 -3.96
N VAL A 27 7.08 2.23 -4.00
CA VAL A 27 5.67 1.87 -4.14
C VAL A 27 5.00 2.26 -2.84
N GLU A 28 3.96 3.09 -2.92
CA GLU A 28 3.25 3.60 -1.77
C GLU A 28 1.77 3.26 -1.89
N VAL A 29 1.20 2.68 -0.83
CA VAL A 29 -0.25 2.57 -0.67
C VAL A 29 -0.76 3.95 -0.26
N VAL A 30 -1.47 4.59 -1.18
CA VAL A 30 -2.04 5.93 -1.00
C VAL A 30 -3.31 5.86 -0.16
N GLU A 31 -4.16 4.87 -0.44
CA GLU A 31 -5.44 4.72 0.22
C GLU A 31 -5.85 3.25 0.29
N THR A 32 -6.60 2.89 1.33
CA THR A 32 -7.18 1.56 1.50
C THR A 32 -8.57 1.68 2.10
N LEU A 33 -9.54 1.11 1.42
CA LEU A 33 -10.94 1.13 1.81
C LEU A 33 -11.54 -0.27 1.69
N THR A 34 -12.62 -0.50 2.41
CA THR A 34 -13.52 -1.63 2.19
C THR A 34 -14.88 -1.13 1.73
N CYS A 35 -15.53 -1.85 0.83
CA CYS A 35 -16.74 -1.42 0.16
C CYS A 35 -17.66 -2.59 -0.17
N ASP A 36 -18.93 -2.29 -0.38
CA ASP A 36 -19.96 -3.27 -0.74
C ASP A 36 -19.83 -3.69 -2.21
N ASP A 37 -19.33 -2.81 -3.08
CA ASP A 37 -19.14 -3.08 -4.51
C ASP A 37 -18.11 -2.12 -5.14
N VAL A 38 -17.73 -2.36 -6.39
CA VAL A 38 -16.84 -1.51 -7.20
C VAL A 38 -17.52 -1.15 -8.51
N ASP A 39 -17.56 0.14 -8.85
CA ASP A 39 -18.14 0.60 -10.11
C ASP A 39 -17.39 -0.03 -11.30
N PRO A 40 -18.09 -0.69 -12.24
CA PRO A 40 -17.43 -1.48 -13.29
C PRO A 40 -16.71 -0.61 -14.33
N ASP A 41 -17.12 0.64 -14.50
CA ASP A 41 -16.61 1.54 -15.52
C ASP A 41 -15.46 2.40 -14.98
N THR A 42 -15.66 2.98 -13.79
CA THR A 42 -14.73 3.91 -13.16
C THR A 42 -13.75 3.23 -12.20
N ARG A 43 -14.07 2.02 -11.73
CA ARG A 43 -13.33 1.28 -10.70
C ARG A 43 -13.30 1.98 -9.34
N GLU A 44 -14.16 2.96 -9.11
CA GLU A 44 -14.31 3.63 -7.83
C GLU A 44 -15.08 2.74 -6.83
N PRO A 45 -14.77 2.81 -5.53
CA PRO A 45 -15.47 2.04 -4.51
C PRO A 45 -16.89 2.57 -4.28
N LEU A 46 -17.86 1.66 -4.17
CA LEU A 46 -19.27 1.96 -3.89
C LEU A 46 -19.68 1.43 -2.51
N GLY A 47 -20.41 2.23 -1.73
CA GLY A 47 -20.86 1.78 -0.41
C GLY A 47 -19.70 1.52 0.55
N THR A 48 -18.72 2.43 0.61
CA THR A 48 -17.59 2.33 1.53
C THR A 48 -18.05 2.15 2.98
N ALA A 49 -17.58 1.08 3.63
CA ALA A 49 -17.96 0.72 4.99
C ALA A 49 -16.81 -0.03 5.68
N SER A 50 -16.68 0.12 6.99
CA SER A 50 -15.71 -0.62 7.81
C SER A 50 -16.34 -1.74 8.65
N VAL A 51 -17.66 -1.89 8.56
CA VAL A 51 -18.45 -2.89 9.27
C VAL A 51 -19.50 -3.43 8.31
N PHE A 52 -19.53 -4.75 8.16
CA PHE A 52 -20.45 -5.44 7.26
C PHE A 52 -21.41 -6.31 8.05
N LEU A 53 -22.68 -6.33 7.62
CA LEU A 53 -23.68 -7.23 8.20
C LEU A 53 -23.43 -8.66 7.73
N THR A 54 -23.87 -9.64 8.53
CA THR A 54 -23.63 -11.07 8.24
C THR A 54 -24.35 -11.58 6.99
N ASN A 55 -25.26 -10.80 6.41
CA ASN A 55 -25.97 -11.13 5.17
C ASN A 55 -25.34 -10.48 3.93
N VAL A 56 -24.23 -9.74 4.07
CA VAL A 56 -23.43 -9.27 2.94
C VAL A 56 -22.65 -10.46 2.39
N ASN A 57 -22.87 -10.79 1.12
CA ASN A 57 -22.27 -11.98 0.52
C ASN A 57 -20.82 -11.74 0.10
N ASP A 58 -20.51 -10.54 -0.36
CA ASP A 58 -19.21 -10.17 -0.90
C ASP A 58 -18.74 -8.85 -0.27
N VAL A 59 -17.46 -8.80 0.10
CA VAL A 59 -16.81 -7.59 0.62
C VAL A 59 -15.59 -7.33 -0.26
N PHE A 60 -15.47 -6.09 -0.73
CA PHE A 60 -14.37 -5.68 -1.60
C PHE A 60 -13.37 -4.86 -0.80
N ALA A 61 -12.08 -5.08 -1.08
CA ALA A 61 -11.01 -4.19 -0.64
C ALA A 61 -10.57 -3.41 -1.87
N TRP A 62 -10.51 -2.10 -1.69
CA TRP A 62 -10.08 -1.18 -2.72
C TRP A 62 -8.82 -0.48 -2.24
N VAL A 63 -7.78 -0.47 -3.06
CA VAL A 63 -6.47 0.05 -2.68
C VAL A 63 -5.92 0.93 -3.79
N SER A 64 -5.68 2.20 -3.49
CA SER A 64 -4.96 3.09 -4.39
C SER A 64 -3.47 2.96 -4.12
N ILE A 65 -2.68 2.69 -5.16
CA ILE A 65 -1.24 2.51 -5.06
C ILE A 65 -0.54 3.44 -6.06
N SER A 66 0.48 4.16 -5.60
CA SER A 66 1.32 5.01 -6.44
C SER A 66 2.74 4.43 -6.58
N GLY A 67 3.44 4.87 -7.63
CA GLY A 67 4.84 4.45 -7.86
C GLY A 67 5.00 3.02 -8.40
N ILE A 68 3.91 2.35 -8.76
CA ILE A 68 3.93 1.04 -9.42
C ILE A 68 4.64 1.15 -10.78
N GLN A 69 5.47 0.15 -11.08
CA GLN A 69 6.13 0.00 -12.37
C GLN A 69 5.77 -1.31 -13.07
N THR A 70 5.78 -1.26 -14.41
CA THR A 70 5.69 -2.44 -15.26
C THR A 70 6.73 -3.50 -14.86
N GLY A 71 6.31 -4.76 -14.82
CA GLY A 71 7.15 -5.89 -14.46
C GLY A 71 7.16 -6.21 -12.97
N GLN A 72 6.50 -5.39 -12.15
CA GLN A 72 6.20 -5.74 -10.76
C GLN A 72 4.97 -6.66 -10.69
N THR A 73 4.79 -7.28 -9.53
CA THR A 73 3.66 -8.16 -9.24
C THR A 73 2.95 -7.65 -7.99
N LEU A 74 1.62 -7.57 -8.05
CA LEU A 74 0.78 -7.35 -6.88
C LEU A 74 0.19 -8.67 -6.41
N ARG A 75 0.19 -8.91 -5.09
CA ARG A 75 -0.46 -10.06 -4.47
C ARG A 75 -1.40 -9.59 -3.38
N PHE A 76 -2.67 -9.97 -3.48
CA PHE A 76 -3.73 -9.64 -2.54
C PHE A 76 -4.16 -10.89 -1.78
N ILE A 77 -3.98 -10.87 -0.46
CA ILE A 77 -4.31 -11.98 0.42
C ILE A 77 -5.40 -11.52 1.40
N TRP A 78 -6.52 -12.22 1.40
CA TRP A 78 -7.55 -12.07 2.42
C TRP A 78 -7.41 -13.18 3.44
N SER A 79 -7.23 -12.82 4.70
CA SER A 79 -7.11 -13.79 5.79
C SER A 79 -7.88 -13.37 7.02
N SER A 80 -8.29 -14.36 7.81
CA SER A 80 -8.82 -14.13 9.15
C SER A 80 -7.69 -13.75 10.12
N PRO A 81 -8.00 -13.10 11.26
CA PRO A 81 -7.00 -12.86 12.30
C PRO A 81 -6.31 -14.12 12.83
N GLY A 82 -6.95 -15.28 12.70
CA GLY A 82 -6.38 -16.59 13.06
C GLY A 82 -5.47 -17.20 11.97
N GLY A 83 -5.26 -16.51 10.86
CA GLY A 83 -4.39 -16.94 9.76
C GLY A 83 -5.05 -17.82 8.70
N VAL A 84 -6.37 -18.02 8.74
CA VAL A 84 -7.08 -18.74 7.68
C VAL A 84 -7.13 -17.86 6.44
N ILE A 85 -6.65 -18.36 5.30
CA ILE A 85 -6.68 -17.63 4.03
C ILE A 85 -8.00 -17.92 3.31
N PHE A 86 -8.75 -16.86 2.98
CA PHE A 86 -9.99 -16.92 2.19
C PHE A 86 -9.73 -16.75 0.70
N SER A 87 -8.76 -15.89 0.34
CA SER A 87 -8.33 -15.73 -1.06
C SER A 87 -6.87 -15.32 -1.13
N ASP A 88 -6.21 -15.72 -2.22
CA ASP A 88 -4.82 -15.38 -2.52
C ASP A 88 -4.68 -15.21 -4.02
N ASN A 89 -4.63 -13.94 -4.45
CA ASN A 89 -4.64 -13.57 -5.85
C ASN A 89 -3.36 -12.82 -6.19
N GLU A 90 -2.78 -13.13 -7.34
CA GLU A 90 -1.55 -12.49 -7.82
C GLU A 90 -1.76 -11.97 -9.25
N VAL A 91 -1.28 -10.74 -9.50
CA VAL A 91 -1.39 -10.08 -10.80
C VAL A 91 -0.03 -9.48 -11.18
N ALA A 92 0.49 -9.90 -12.33
CA ALA A 92 1.65 -9.28 -12.94
C ALA A 92 1.25 -7.99 -13.66
N LEU A 93 1.98 -6.91 -13.39
CA LEU A 93 1.70 -5.58 -13.91
C LEU A 93 2.39 -5.44 -15.27
N THR A 94 1.59 -5.44 -16.34
CA THR A 94 2.08 -5.26 -17.72
C THR A 94 1.87 -3.82 -18.18
N THR A 95 2.50 -3.44 -19.30
CA THR A 95 2.39 -2.09 -19.91
C THR A 95 0.98 -1.67 -20.33
N THR A 96 -0.02 -2.53 -20.16
CA THR A 96 -1.41 -2.34 -20.60
C THR A 96 -2.40 -2.09 -19.47
N ASN A 97 -1.98 -2.16 -18.20
CA ASN A 97 -2.91 -2.00 -17.09
C ASN A 97 -2.71 -0.62 -16.44
N THR A 98 -3.41 0.36 -16.99
CA THR A 98 -3.35 1.76 -16.54
C THR A 98 -4.25 2.07 -15.33
N ASN A 99 -5.02 1.11 -14.81
CA ASN A 99 -5.83 1.28 -13.60
C ASN A 99 -5.84 -0.04 -12.81
N TYR A 100 -5.36 0.00 -11.57
CA TYR A 100 -5.53 -1.05 -10.56
C TYR A 100 -6.05 -0.42 -9.29
#